data_AF-A0A973FCW7-F1
#
_entry.id   AF-A0A973FCW7-F1
#
_cell.length_a   1.000
_cell.length_b   1.000
_cell.length_c   1.000
_cell.angle_alpha   90.00
_cell.angle_beta   90.00
_cell.angle_gamma   90.00
#
_symmetry.space_group_name_H-M   'P 1'
#
loop_
_entity.id
_entity.type
_entity.pdbx_description
1 polymer ?
#
loop_
_entity_poly.entity_id
_entity_poly.type
_entity_poly.pdbx_seq_one_letter_code
_entity_poly.pdbx_strand_id
1 'polypeptide(L)'
;MKKRHVAAILLALLFIAGFFFSWWRLVLADRQMRTQMVREVLIAAQGIDLQKLEKLEGSGADYQKQEYSLIKEQLARTRNAVLDCRFVYLLGRNQKGEIFFYADSEPSNSTDSSPPGQVYGEATELLKMVFTSRRPDTEGPVTDRWGTWVSGFVPLQDSHSGKVIAVIGMDVDASDWGWEVVGRSAFTIGLMLVSLIILASVYFAFR
;
A
#
# COMPACT_ATOMS: atom_id res chain seq x y z
N MET A 1 -25.08 -48.55 0.86
CA MET A 1 -25.09 -47.38 -0.08
C MET A 1 -25.29 -46.04 0.62
N LYS A 2 -26.34 -45.81 1.44
CA LYS A 2 -26.60 -44.49 2.09
C LYS A 2 -25.40 -43.87 2.85
N LYS A 3 -24.67 -44.63 3.67
CA LYS A 3 -23.49 -44.12 4.42
C LYS A 3 -22.35 -43.60 3.52
N ARG A 4 -22.21 -44.15 2.32
CA ARG A 4 -21.14 -43.77 1.36
C ARG A 4 -21.44 -42.43 0.70
N HIS A 5 -22.70 -42.18 0.36
CA HIS A 5 -23.13 -40.88 -0.16
C HIS A 5 -22.97 -39.79 0.91
N VAL A 6 -23.28 -40.08 2.17
CA VAL A 6 -23.08 -39.14 3.27
C VAL A 6 -21.59 -38.79 3.43
N ALA A 7 -20.70 -39.77 3.45
CA ALA A 7 -19.26 -39.51 3.58
C ALA A 7 -18.67 -38.72 2.40
N ALA A 8 -19.11 -39.02 1.17
CA ALA A 8 -18.71 -38.26 -0.02
C ALA A 8 -19.21 -36.80 0.02
N ILE A 9 -20.44 -36.57 0.49
CA ILE A 9 -20.99 -35.23 0.68
C ILE A 9 -20.18 -34.46 1.74
N LEU A 10 -19.87 -35.09 2.87
CA LEU A 10 -19.06 -34.47 3.93
C LEU A 10 -17.66 -34.09 3.43
N LEU A 11 -17.02 -34.96 2.65
CA LEU A 11 -15.72 -34.67 2.05
C LEU A 11 -15.80 -33.48 1.08
N ALA A 12 -16.84 -33.43 0.22
CA ALA A 12 -17.05 -32.29 -0.67
C ALA A 12 -17.27 -30.98 0.10
N LEU A 13 -18.06 -31.01 1.18
CA LEU A 13 -18.26 -29.86 2.07
C LEU A 13 -16.95 -29.39 2.72
N LEU A 14 -16.07 -30.32 3.11
CA LEU A 14 -14.74 -29.98 3.65
C LEU A 14 -13.84 -29.28 2.63
N PHE A 15 -13.86 -29.72 1.36
CA PHE A 15 -13.11 -29.04 0.29
C PHE A 15 -13.66 -27.63 0.04
N ILE A 16 -14.98 -27.47 0.00
CA ILE A 16 -15.63 -26.16 -0.13
C ILE A 16 -15.24 -25.25 1.04
N ALA A 17 -15.33 -25.75 2.27
CA ALA A 17 -14.93 -25.01 3.46
C ALA A 17 -13.45 -24.62 3.43
N GLY A 18 -12.56 -25.53 2.98
CA GLY A 18 -11.14 -25.25 2.83
C GLY A 18 -10.82 -24.19 1.78
N PHE A 19 -11.57 -24.17 0.67
CA PHE A 19 -11.47 -23.11 -0.33
C PHE A 19 -11.86 -21.75 0.26
N PHE A 20 -13.01 -21.66 0.93
CA PHE A 20 -13.45 -20.41 1.56
C PHE A 20 -12.50 -19.95 2.68
N PHE A 21 -11.97 -20.89 3.46
CA PHE A 21 -10.96 -20.60 4.48
C PHE A 21 -9.67 -20.04 3.85
N SER A 22 -9.19 -20.63 2.76
CA SER A 22 -7.99 -20.16 2.05
C SER A 22 -8.20 -18.76 1.47
N TRP A 23 -9.35 -18.52 0.83
CA TRP A 23 -9.73 -17.19 0.35
C TRP A 23 -9.77 -16.18 1.50
N TRP A 24 -10.43 -16.53 2.61
CA TRP A 24 -10.51 -15.67 3.78
C TRP A 24 -9.13 -15.35 4.37
N ARG A 25 -8.20 -16.31 4.38
CA ARG A 25 -6.81 -16.10 4.83
C ARG A 25 -6.08 -15.10 3.95
N LEU A 26 -6.21 -15.18 2.62
CA LEU A 26 -5.62 -14.22 1.69
C LEU A 26 -6.18 -12.81 1.91
N VAL A 27 -7.50 -12.67 2.00
CA VAL A 27 -8.16 -11.37 2.26
C VAL A 27 -7.75 -10.80 3.62
N LEU A 28 -7.62 -11.64 4.64
CA LEU A 28 -7.20 -11.19 5.96
C LEU A 28 -5.74 -10.74 5.97
N ALA A 29 -4.85 -11.46 5.27
CA ALA A 29 -3.45 -11.08 5.12
C ALA A 29 -3.30 -9.72 4.40
N ASP A 30 -4.01 -9.52 3.29
CA ASP A 30 -4.03 -8.24 2.56
C ASP A 30 -4.49 -7.08 3.47
N ARG A 31 -5.61 -7.24 4.20
CA ARG A 31 -6.10 -6.21 5.14
C ARG A 31 -5.12 -5.89 6.26
N GLN A 32 -4.45 -6.91 6.79
CA GLN A 32 -3.42 -6.73 7.83
C GLN A 32 -2.23 -5.95 7.27
N MET A 33 -1.78 -6.30 6.06
CA MET A 33 -0.69 -5.59 5.39
C MET A 33 -1.06 -4.13 5.09
N ARG A 34 -2.28 -3.84 4.62
CA ARG A 34 -2.75 -2.44 4.42
C ARG A 34 -2.75 -1.65 5.72
N THR A 35 -3.19 -2.26 6.81
CA THR A 35 -3.18 -1.62 8.14
C THR A 35 -1.75 -1.34 8.60
N GLN A 36 -0.83 -2.26 8.34
CA GLN A 36 0.60 -2.09 8.64
C GLN A 36 1.19 -0.95 7.79
N MET A 37 0.90 -0.93 6.49
CA MET A 37 1.36 0.11 5.57
C MET A 37 0.93 1.51 6.03
N VAL A 38 -0.35 1.70 6.38
CA VAL A 38 -0.82 2.99 6.93
C VAL A 38 -0.04 3.39 8.18
N ARG A 39 0.31 2.44 9.05
CA ARG A 39 1.10 2.71 10.25
C ARG A 39 2.52 3.16 9.91
N GLU A 40 3.16 2.53 8.94
CA GLU A 40 4.50 2.90 8.47
C GLU A 40 4.49 4.30 7.85
N VAL A 41 3.50 4.60 7.00
CA VAL A 41 3.30 5.94 6.43
C VAL A 41 3.03 6.97 7.53
N LEU A 42 2.23 6.63 8.55
CA LEU A 42 1.95 7.51 9.70
C LEU A 42 3.22 7.84 10.48
N ILE A 43 4.10 6.86 10.70
CA ILE A 43 5.38 7.06 11.37
C ILE A 43 6.27 7.97 10.53
N ALA A 44 6.37 7.71 9.22
CA ALA A 44 7.13 8.55 8.30
C ALA A 44 6.59 10.00 8.26
N ALA A 45 5.27 10.17 8.29
CA ALA A 45 4.61 11.46 8.34
C ALA A 45 5.06 12.30 9.54
N GLN A 46 5.31 11.67 10.71
CA GLN A 46 5.81 12.38 11.90
C GLN A 46 7.22 12.93 11.72
N GLY A 47 8.01 12.35 10.82
CA GLY A 47 9.34 12.85 10.51
C GLY A 47 9.32 14.15 9.71
N ILE A 48 8.28 14.38 8.90
CA ILE A 48 8.26 15.46 7.92
C ILE A 48 8.22 16.83 8.61
N ASP A 49 9.21 17.66 8.31
CA ASP A 49 9.28 19.04 8.78
C ASP A 49 8.32 19.92 7.96
N LEU A 50 7.13 20.17 8.51
CA LEU A 50 6.10 20.97 7.85
C LEU A 50 6.54 22.42 7.60
N GLN A 51 7.40 22.99 8.46
CA GLN A 51 7.87 24.37 8.27
C GLN A 51 8.78 24.48 7.03
N LYS A 52 9.57 23.43 6.74
CA LYS A 52 10.34 23.36 5.49
C LYS A 52 9.44 23.15 4.29
N LEU A 53 8.44 22.28 4.42
CA LEU A 53 7.51 21.98 3.34
C LEU A 53 6.70 23.20 2.91
N GLU A 54 6.24 24.02 3.85
CA GLU A 54 5.47 25.24 3.56
C GLU A 54 6.27 26.31 2.80
N LYS A 55 7.60 26.23 2.77
CA LYS A 55 8.45 27.11 1.95
C LYS A 55 8.55 26.66 0.49
N LEU A 56 8.11 25.44 0.18
CA LEU A 56 8.06 24.92 -1.18
C LEU A 56 6.80 25.42 -1.88
N GLU A 57 6.96 25.78 -3.15
CA GLU A 57 5.86 26.28 -3.98
C GLU A 57 5.17 25.17 -4.76
N GLY A 58 5.82 24.01 -4.90
CA GLY A 58 5.39 22.99 -5.85
C GLY A 58 5.67 23.39 -7.28
N SER A 59 6.88 23.89 -7.55
CA SER A 59 7.27 24.34 -8.89
C SER A 59 8.77 24.16 -9.14
N GLY A 60 9.20 24.32 -10.39
CA GLY A 60 10.63 24.26 -10.74
C GLY A 60 11.51 25.27 -9.99
N ALA A 61 10.95 26.33 -9.39
CA ALA A 61 11.70 27.25 -8.54
C ALA A 61 12.26 26.57 -7.28
N ASP A 62 11.61 25.49 -6.82
CA ASP A 62 12.01 24.77 -5.60
C ASP A 62 13.36 24.07 -5.74
N TYR A 63 13.84 23.78 -6.96
CA TYR A 63 15.18 23.22 -7.17
C TYR A 63 16.31 24.08 -6.59
N GLN A 64 16.11 25.40 -6.46
CA GLN A 64 17.10 26.32 -5.92
C GLN A 64 17.01 26.48 -4.40
N LYS A 65 15.99 25.90 -3.76
CA LYS A 65 15.74 26.02 -2.32
C LYS A 65 16.50 24.95 -1.55
N GLN A 66 17.14 25.34 -0.46
CA GLN A 66 17.82 24.40 0.43
C GLN A 66 16.83 23.40 1.05
N GLU A 67 15.61 23.86 1.35
CA GLU A 67 14.55 23.04 1.92
C GLU A 67 14.13 21.88 1.02
N TYR A 68 14.14 22.08 -0.30
CA TYR A 68 13.83 21.03 -1.26
C TYR A 68 14.84 19.89 -1.16
N SER A 69 16.14 20.22 -1.16
CA SER A 69 17.21 19.22 -1.02
C SER A 69 17.13 18.46 0.31
N LEU A 70 16.80 19.15 1.41
CA LEU A 70 16.62 18.50 2.72
C LEU A 70 15.44 17.54 2.74
N ILE A 71 14.31 17.92 2.14
CA ILE A 71 13.13 17.07 2.01
C ILE A 71 13.44 15.85 1.14
N LYS A 72 14.10 16.04 -0.02
CA LYS A 72 14.54 14.95 -0.90
C LYS A 72 15.40 13.93 -0.15
N GLU A 73 16.39 14.40 0.60
CA GLU A 73 17.25 13.54 1.41
C GLU A 73 16.46 12.78 2.47
N GLN A 74 15.52 13.45 3.14
CA GLN A 74 14.67 12.84 4.13
C GLN A 74 13.77 11.74 3.54
N LEU A 75 13.15 11.98 2.38
CA LEU A 75 12.32 10.99 1.69
C LEU A 75 13.15 9.79 1.26
N ALA A 76 14.37 10.01 0.74
CA ALA A 76 15.29 8.93 0.38
C ALA A 76 15.68 8.07 1.60
N ARG A 77 16.00 8.70 2.75
CA ARG A 77 16.30 7.98 3.99
C ARG A 77 15.09 7.18 4.49
N THR A 78 13.90 7.76 4.39
CA THR A 78 12.65 7.09 4.77
C THR A 78 12.40 5.85 3.91
N ARG A 79 12.54 5.98 2.58
CA ARG A 79 12.44 4.86 1.63
C ARG A 79 13.41 3.73 1.98
N ASN A 80 14.66 4.07 2.33
CA ASN A 80 15.67 3.08 2.70
C ASN A 80 15.44 2.41 4.06
N ALA A 81 14.59 2.98 4.92
CA ALA A 81 14.27 2.43 6.24
C ALA A 81 13.06 1.49 6.22
N VAL A 82 12.17 1.65 5.25
CA VAL A 82 10.97 0.80 5.08
C VAL A 82 11.29 -0.31 4.09
N LEU A 83 11.29 -1.56 4.58
CA LEU A 83 11.48 -2.73 3.72
C LEU A 83 10.37 -2.77 2.65
N ASP A 84 10.73 -3.16 1.44
CA ASP A 84 9.83 -3.32 0.29
C ASP A 84 9.12 -2.04 -0.21
N CYS A 85 9.55 -0.86 0.26
CA CYS A 85 9.06 0.43 -0.23
C CYS A 85 9.79 0.87 -1.51
N ARG A 86 9.05 1.01 -2.62
CA ARG A 86 9.62 1.47 -3.90
C ARG A 86 9.75 2.98 -3.97
N PHE A 87 8.72 3.71 -3.52
CA PHE A 87 8.68 5.17 -3.54
C PHE A 87 8.12 5.74 -2.25
N VAL A 88 8.68 6.89 -1.84
CA VAL A 88 8.10 7.78 -0.83
C VAL A 88 8.03 9.18 -1.42
N TYR A 89 6.88 9.84 -1.33
CA TYR A 89 6.68 11.13 -1.98
C TYR A 89 5.72 12.03 -1.21
N LEU A 90 5.79 13.33 -1.52
CA LEU A 90 4.93 14.37 -0.98
C LEU A 90 4.10 14.97 -2.09
N LEU A 91 2.79 14.97 -1.89
CA LEU A 91 1.80 15.49 -2.81
C LEU A 91 1.18 16.77 -2.27
N GLY A 92 1.03 17.75 -3.15
CA GLY A 92 0.22 18.94 -2.91
C GLY A 92 -1.06 18.90 -3.71
N ARG A 93 -1.97 19.82 -3.38
CA ARG A 93 -3.18 20.09 -4.16
C ARG A 93 -3.21 21.57 -4.50
N ASN A 94 -3.21 21.88 -5.80
CA ASN A 94 -3.21 23.26 -6.26
C ASN A 94 -4.62 23.89 -6.17
N GLN A 95 -4.72 25.18 -6.48
CA GLN A 95 -5.99 25.93 -6.42
C GLN A 95 -7.04 25.43 -7.43
N LYS A 96 -6.63 24.77 -8.51
CA LYS A 96 -7.52 24.13 -9.49
C LYS A 96 -8.01 22.76 -9.02
N GLY A 97 -7.49 22.28 -7.89
CA GLY A 97 -7.81 20.98 -7.32
C GLY A 97 -6.98 19.83 -7.89
N GLU A 98 -6.00 20.10 -8.74
CA GLU A 98 -5.09 19.10 -9.32
C GLU A 98 -4.05 18.67 -8.27
N ILE A 99 -3.74 17.39 -8.26
CA ILE A 99 -2.69 16.83 -7.41
C ILE A 99 -1.36 16.98 -8.13
N PHE A 100 -0.32 17.36 -7.39
CA PHE A 100 1.03 17.52 -7.93
C PHE A 100 2.08 17.03 -6.93
N PHE A 101 3.30 16.76 -7.40
CA PHE A 101 4.41 16.36 -6.55
C PHE A 101 5.17 17.56 -6.00
N TYR A 102 5.37 17.63 -4.69
CA TYR A 102 6.37 18.51 -4.09
C TYR A 102 7.76 17.94 -4.28
N ALA A 103 7.94 16.66 -3.95
CA ALA A 103 9.19 15.92 -4.03
C ALA A 103 8.93 14.42 -3.87
N ASP A 104 9.87 13.60 -4.31
CA ASP A 104 9.88 12.14 -4.10
C ASP A 104 11.20 11.65 -3.46
N SER A 105 11.37 10.34 -3.34
CA SER A 105 12.58 9.71 -2.80
C SER A 105 13.66 9.45 -3.85
N GLU A 106 13.36 9.58 -5.15
CA GLU A 106 14.27 9.18 -6.24
C GLU A 106 15.38 10.22 -6.48
N PRO A 107 16.63 9.85 -6.78
CA PRO A 107 17.63 10.85 -7.18
C PRO A 107 17.10 11.78 -8.29
N SER A 108 17.37 13.08 -8.23
CA SER A 108 16.79 14.05 -9.19
C SER A 108 17.19 13.79 -10.66
N ASN A 109 18.22 12.97 -10.89
CA ASN A 109 18.66 12.52 -12.21
C ASN A 109 18.11 11.14 -12.61
N SER A 110 17.28 10.51 -11.76
CA SER A 110 16.58 9.27 -12.05
C SER A 110 15.48 9.51 -13.08
N THR A 111 15.28 8.57 -14.00
CA THR A 111 14.15 8.58 -14.93
C THR A 111 12.81 8.47 -14.22
N ASP A 112 12.83 7.88 -13.03
CA ASP A 112 11.63 7.65 -12.22
C ASP A 112 11.35 8.84 -11.29
N SER A 113 12.20 9.87 -11.30
CA SER A 113 12.00 11.05 -10.47
C SER A 113 10.81 11.88 -10.94
N SER A 114 10.02 12.33 -9.96
CA SER A 114 8.89 13.24 -10.12
C SER A 114 9.32 14.67 -9.78
N PRO A 115 9.49 15.56 -10.78
CA PRO A 115 9.91 16.93 -10.55
C PRO A 115 8.93 17.73 -9.66
N PRO A 116 9.42 18.75 -8.94
CA PRO A 116 8.55 19.62 -8.16
C PRO A 116 7.57 20.35 -9.08
N GLY A 117 6.29 20.27 -8.74
CA GLY A 117 5.18 20.81 -9.52
C GLY A 117 4.68 19.92 -10.65
N GLN A 118 5.24 18.73 -10.84
CA GLN A 118 4.70 17.78 -11.82
C GLN A 118 3.27 17.40 -11.42
N VAL A 119 2.33 17.60 -12.34
CA VAL A 119 0.93 17.21 -12.14
C VAL A 119 0.79 15.69 -12.19
N TYR A 120 0.13 15.14 -11.18
CA TYR A 120 -0.23 13.73 -11.12
C TYR A 120 -1.63 13.52 -11.71
N GLY A 121 -1.69 13.38 -13.03
CA GLY A 121 -2.96 13.25 -13.77
C GLY A 121 -3.70 11.95 -13.49
N GLU A 122 -2.98 10.92 -13.07
CA GLU A 122 -3.47 9.57 -12.75
C GLU A 122 -4.00 9.46 -11.32
N ALA A 123 -3.92 10.53 -10.51
CA ALA A 123 -4.42 10.55 -9.14
C ALA A 123 -5.90 10.13 -9.07
N THR A 124 -6.17 9.07 -8.31
CA THR A 124 -7.51 8.49 -8.17
C THR A 124 -8.44 9.39 -7.35
N GLU A 125 -9.74 9.07 -7.38
CA GLU A 125 -10.71 9.73 -6.50
C GLU A 125 -10.44 9.43 -5.02
N LEU A 126 -9.89 8.25 -4.67
CA LEU A 126 -9.52 7.93 -3.29
C LEU A 126 -8.40 8.84 -2.80
N LEU A 127 -7.34 9.02 -3.57
CA LEU A 127 -6.25 9.94 -3.24
C LEU A 127 -6.78 11.39 -3.10
N LYS A 128 -7.65 11.84 -4.01
CA LYS A 128 -8.30 13.16 -3.88
C LYS A 128 -9.13 13.27 -2.61
N MET A 129 -9.82 12.20 -2.22
CA MET A 129 -10.60 12.16 -0.97
C MET A 129 -9.72 12.31 0.26
N VAL A 130 -8.49 11.78 0.30
CA VAL A 130 -7.56 11.92 1.45
C VAL A 130 -7.31 13.40 1.80
N PHE A 131 -7.16 14.28 0.80
CA PHE A 131 -7.01 15.73 1.01
C PHE A 131 -8.24 16.39 1.65
N THR A 132 -9.43 15.80 1.50
CA THR A 132 -10.70 16.37 1.99
C THR A 132 -11.18 15.70 3.29
N SER A 133 -11.05 14.39 3.40
CA SER A 133 -11.47 13.58 4.53
C SER A 133 -10.54 13.74 5.73
N ARG A 134 -9.28 14.15 5.47
CA ARG A 134 -8.21 14.28 6.48
C ARG A 134 -7.91 12.98 7.21
N ARG A 135 -8.21 11.84 6.57
CA ARG A 135 -7.98 10.50 7.10
C ARG A 135 -6.98 9.75 6.23
N PRO A 136 -6.06 8.98 6.85
CA PRO A 136 -5.23 8.04 6.12
C PRO A 136 -6.08 7.02 5.37
N ASP A 137 -5.58 6.56 4.24
CA ASP A 137 -6.20 5.48 3.47
C ASP A 137 -5.16 4.70 2.66
N THR A 138 -5.55 3.55 2.12
CA THR A 138 -4.75 2.78 1.17
C THR A 138 -5.55 2.50 -0.08
N GLU A 139 -4.87 2.44 -1.21
CA GLU A 139 -5.46 1.95 -2.45
C GLU A 139 -4.58 0.91 -3.12
N GLY A 140 -4.97 0.50 -4.32
CA GLY A 140 -4.19 -0.41 -5.12
C GLY A 140 -4.75 -1.83 -5.18
N PRO A 141 -4.36 -2.61 -6.18
CA PRO A 141 -3.36 -2.25 -7.20
C PRO A 141 -3.88 -1.18 -8.18
N VAL A 142 -3.10 -0.11 -8.38
CA VAL A 142 -3.39 0.99 -9.30
C VAL A 142 -2.19 1.18 -10.21
N THR A 143 -2.44 1.30 -11.51
CA THR A 143 -1.39 1.48 -12.51
C THR A 143 -1.23 2.97 -12.85
N ASP A 144 0.01 3.43 -12.90
CA ASP A 144 0.39 4.74 -13.39
C ASP A 144 1.63 4.67 -14.29
N ARG A 145 2.25 5.83 -14.57
CA ARG A 145 3.41 5.92 -15.46
C ARG A 145 4.70 5.30 -14.90
N TRP A 146 4.75 5.00 -13.60
CA TRP A 146 5.92 4.40 -12.97
C TRP A 146 5.76 2.88 -12.78
N GLY A 147 4.53 2.37 -12.72
CA GLY A 147 4.28 0.94 -12.51
C GLY A 147 2.88 0.63 -12.00
N THR A 148 2.75 -0.44 -11.22
CA THR A 148 1.49 -0.82 -10.57
C THR A 148 1.69 -0.97 -9.07
N TRP A 149 0.94 -0.20 -8.30
CA TRP A 149 1.25 0.07 -6.90
C TRP A 149 0.12 -0.31 -5.97
N VAL A 150 0.49 -0.83 -4.81
CA VAL A 150 -0.32 -0.71 -3.58
C VAL A 150 0.24 0.46 -2.80
N SER A 151 -0.62 1.43 -2.52
CA SER A 151 -0.20 2.74 -2.01
C SER A 151 -0.88 3.05 -0.68
N GLY A 152 -0.13 3.67 0.22
CA GLY A 152 -0.61 4.16 1.51
C GLY A 152 -0.44 5.67 1.60
N PHE A 153 -1.49 6.36 2.03
CA PHE A 153 -1.54 7.82 2.07
C PHE A 153 -1.86 8.32 3.47
N VAL A 154 -1.13 9.35 3.90
CA VAL A 154 -1.39 10.06 5.16
C VAL A 154 -1.43 11.57 4.90
N PRO A 155 -2.51 12.27 5.30
CA PRO A 155 -2.56 13.72 5.18
C PRO A 155 -1.69 14.39 6.26
N LEU A 156 -0.87 15.33 5.82
CA LEU A 156 -0.07 16.22 6.65
C LEU A 156 -0.88 17.48 6.92
N GLN A 157 -1.24 17.70 8.18
CA GLN A 157 -2.14 18.77 8.59
C GLN A 157 -1.40 19.87 9.35
N ASP A 158 -1.74 21.12 9.05
CA ASP A 158 -1.35 22.25 9.89
C ASP A 158 -2.00 22.10 11.28
N SER A 159 -1.19 22.23 12.33
CA SER A 159 -1.62 22.04 13.71
C SER A 159 -2.60 23.10 14.20
N HIS A 160 -2.58 24.30 13.59
CA HIS A 160 -3.44 25.41 14.00
C HIS A 160 -4.77 25.42 13.26
N SER A 161 -4.75 25.30 11.94
CA SER A 161 -5.95 25.39 11.07
C SER A 161 -6.61 24.04 10.80
N GLY A 162 -5.91 22.93 11.02
CA GLY A 162 -6.38 21.59 10.66
C GLY A 162 -6.52 21.39 9.14
N LYS A 163 -5.94 22.29 8.34
CA LYS A 163 -5.92 22.21 6.88
C LYS A 163 -4.87 21.19 6.44
N VAL A 164 -5.20 20.36 5.46
CA VAL A 164 -4.21 19.48 4.81
C VAL A 164 -3.27 20.34 3.95
N ILE A 165 -2.00 20.38 4.33
CA ILE A 165 -0.93 21.07 3.59
C ILE A 165 -0.48 20.18 2.43
N ALA A 166 -0.26 18.90 2.73
CA ALA A 166 0.24 17.92 1.78
C ALA A 166 -0.25 16.51 2.17
N VAL A 167 -0.01 15.53 1.30
CA VAL A 167 -0.19 14.11 1.60
C VAL A 167 1.15 13.42 1.39
N ILE A 168 1.60 12.63 2.36
CA ILE A 168 2.70 11.70 2.14
C ILE A 168 2.15 10.39 1.59
N GLY A 169 2.77 9.90 0.53
CA GLY A 169 2.49 8.60 -0.08
C GLY A 169 3.68 7.67 0.02
N MET A 170 3.38 6.38 0.18
CA MET A 170 4.35 5.30 0.00
C MET A 170 3.78 4.27 -0.94
N ASP A 171 4.62 3.73 -1.83
CA ASP A 171 4.25 2.69 -2.77
C ASP A 171 5.05 1.41 -2.55
N VAL A 172 4.35 0.29 -2.70
CA VAL A 172 4.90 -1.07 -2.81
C VAL A 172 4.49 -1.63 -4.16
N ASP A 173 5.42 -2.32 -4.83
CA ASP A 173 5.11 -3.00 -6.10
C ASP A 173 3.99 -4.03 -5.90
N ALA A 174 2.97 -4.00 -6.77
CA ALA A 174 1.80 -4.87 -6.63
C ALA A 174 2.12 -6.36 -6.77
N SER A 175 3.16 -6.74 -7.52
CA SER A 175 3.63 -8.12 -7.62
C SER A 175 4.25 -8.57 -6.29
N ASP A 176 5.15 -7.75 -5.73
CA ASP A 176 5.79 -8.05 -4.45
C ASP A 176 4.76 -8.13 -3.32
N TRP A 177 3.80 -7.19 -3.30
CA TRP A 177 2.65 -7.23 -2.40
C TRP A 177 1.87 -8.55 -2.50
N GLY A 178 1.55 -8.98 -3.72
CA GLY A 178 0.82 -10.22 -3.96
C GLY A 178 1.57 -11.46 -3.46
N TRP A 179 2.88 -11.53 -3.71
CA TRP A 179 3.72 -12.62 -3.21
C TRP A 179 3.80 -12.65 -1.69
N GLU A 180 3.88 -11.49 -1.05
CA GLU A 180 3.90 -11.37 0.40
C GLU A 180 2.56 -11.79 1.03
N VAL A 181 1.42 -11.42 0.43
CA VAL A 181 0.08 -11.90 0.85
C VAL A 181 0.00 -13.44 0.79
N VAL A 182 0.49 -14.03 -0.30
CA VAL A 182 0.55 -15.49 -0.46
C VAL A 182 1.49 -16.11 0.56
N GLY A 183 2.68 -15.55 0.74
CA GLY A 183 3.69 -16.02 1.70
C GLY A 183 3.15 -16.06 3.14
N ARG A 184 2.51 -14.98 3.59
CA ARG A 184 1.86 -14.88 4.92
C ARG A 184 0.71 -15.87 5.12
N SER A 185 0.11 -16.35 4.02
CA SER A 185 -1.01 -17.29 4.04
C SER A 185 -0.56 -18.75 3.83
N ALA A 186 0.61 -18.96 3.23
CA ALA A 186 1.06 -20.26 2.73
C ALA A 186 1.15 -21.33 3.81
N PHE A 187 1.71 -21.03 4.98
CA PHE A 187 1.83 -22.01 6.05
C PHE A 187 0.47 -22.53 6.52
N THR A 188 -0.49 -21.63 6.75
CA THR A 188 -1.82 -22.01 7.25
C THR A 188 -2.61 -22.77 6.19
N ILE A 189 -2.56 -22.33 4.93
CA ILE A 189 -3.21 -23.00 3.80
C ILE A 189 -2.57 -24.38 3.56
N GLY A 190 -1.24 -24.47 3.60
CA GLY A 190 -0.51 -25.73 3.43
C GLY A 190 -0.89 -26.76 4.48
N LEU A 191 -0.93 -26.37 5.76
CA LEU A 191 -1.34 -27.26 6.85
C LEU A 191 -2.79 -27.76 6.67
N MET A 192 -3.70 -26.89 6.24
CA MET A 192 -5.08 -27.25 5.92
C MET A 192 -5.13 -28.25 4.76
N LEU A 193 -4.39 -28.01 3.67
CA LEU A 193 -4.36 -28.91 2.51
C LEU A 193 -3.81 -30.29 2.87
N VAL A 194 -2.72 -30.35 3.64
CA VAL A 194 -2.16 -31.62 4.15
C VAL A 194 -3.20 -32.39 4.96
N SER A 195 -3.92 -31.69 5.84
CA SER A 195 -4.99 -32.29 6.65
C SER A 195 -6.13 -32.85 5.77
N LEU A 196 -6.56 -32.12 4.75
CA LEU A 196 -7.59 -32.58 3.79
C LEU A 196 -7.12 -33.80 2.98
N ILE A 197 -5.85 -33.82 2.57
CA ILE A 197 -5.25 -34.96 1.84
C ILE A 197 -5.23 -36.20 2.73
N ILE A 198 -4.83 -36.08 4.00
CA ILE A 198 -4.84 -37.20 4.95
C ILE A 198 -6.26 -37.73 5.13
N LEU A 199 -7.25 -36.86 5.36
CA LEU A 199 -8.66 -37.26 5.53
C LEU A 199 -9.23 -37.95 4.29
N ALA A 200 -8.95 -37.42 3.11
CA ALA A 200 -9.34 -38.04 1.85
C ALA A 200 -8.68 -39.42 1.68
N SER A 201 -7.39 -39.53 1.99
CA SER A 201 -6.62 -40.77 1.86
C SER A 201 -7.17 -41.87 2.78
N VAL A 202 -7.46 -41.52 4.04
CA VAL A 202 -8.12 -42.41 5.00
C VAL A 202 -9.49 -42.84 4.47
N TYR A 203 -10.32 -41.92 3.96
CA TYR A 203 -11.63 -42.25 3.40
C TYR A 203 -11.54 -43.27 2.24
N PHE A 204 -10.54 -43.14 1.36
CA PHE A 204 -10.34 -44.08 0.26
C PHE A 204 -9.71 -45.41 0.69
N ALA A 205 -8.85 -45.43 1.72
CA ALA A 205 -8.24 -46.66 2.22
C ALA A 205 -9.24 -47.58 2.94
N PHE A 206 -10.25 -47.02 3.59
CA PHE A 206 -11.32 -47.76 4.28
C PHE A 206 -12.59 -47.96 3.42
N ARG A 207 -12.53 -47.63 2.12
CA ARG A 207 -13.62 -47.83 1.15
C ARG A 207 -13.57 -49.20 0.50
#